data_AF-A0A9N9X1D7-F1
#
_entry.id   AF-A0A9N9X1D7-F1
#
_cell.length_a   1.000
_cell.length_b   1.000
_cell.length_c   1.000
_cell.angle_alpha   90.00
_cell.angle_beta   90.00
_cell.angle_gamma   90.00
#
_symmetry.space_group_name_H-M   'P 1'
#
loop_
_entity.id
_entity.type
_entity.pdbx_description
1 polymer ?
#
loop_
_entity_poly.entity_id
_entity_poly.type
_entity_poly.pdbx_seq_one_letter_code
_entity_poly.pdbx_strand_id
1 'polypeptide(L)'
;MLAFHSLTGCDTVYTFCGIGKNTAWKVWMSFREIDRVLHQLCTSTSDIDDECYAVLQRFHILLYDRASDLQNINDCRRLLFTRKNRAIENIPPTADVLAQHIKGATLQARIWNNSLDSQYAIPSPTN
;
A
#
# COMPACT_ATOMS: atom_id res chain seq x y z
N MET A 1 10.08 6.93 4.65
CA MET A 1 9.00 7.62 5.39
C MET A 1 7.90 8.14 4.45
N LEU A 2 8.23 8.83 3.34
CA LEU A 2 7.24 9.36 2.39
C LEU A 2 6.30 8.29 1.80
N ALA A 3 6.85 7.27 1.13
CA ALA A 3 6.05 6.17 0.58
C ALA A 3 5.23 5.43 1.63
N PHE A 4 5.79 5.18 2.82
CA PHE A 4 5.02 4.56 3.91
C PHE A 4 3.84 5.42 4.34
N HIS A 5 4.03 6.74 4.44
CA HIS A 5 3.00 7.66 4.86
C HIS A 5 1.86 7.74 3.84
N SER A 6 2.17 7.81 2.53
CA SER A 6 1.13 7.78 1.49
C SER A 6 0.46 6.41 1.39
N LEU A 7 1.23 5.32 1.40
CA LEU A 7 0.69 3.95 1.27
C LEU A 7 -0.28 3.59 2.40
N THR A 8 -0.07 4.11 3.60
CA THR A 8 -0.93 3.85 4.76
C THR A 8 -2.06 4.86 4.93
N GLY A 9 -2.22 5.79 4.00
CA GLY A 9 -3.23 6.84 4.00
C GLY A 9 -2.71 8.21 4.43
N CYS A 10 -3.01 9.23 3.62
CA CYS A 10 -2.74 10.65 3.83
C CYS A 10 -3.87 11.48 3.20
N ASP A 11 -3.79 12.81 3.24
CA ASP A 11 -4.90 13.68 2.82
C ASP A 11 -5.29 13.54 1.33
N THR A 12 -4.42 12.98 0.50
CA THR A 12 -4.58 12.86 -0.95
C THR A 12 -4.80 11.43 -1.45
N VAL A 13 -4.77 10.43 -0.56
CA VAL A 13 -4.93 9.01 -0.91
C VAL A 13 -5.85 8.33 0.10
N TYR A 14 -6.45 7.22 -0.28
CA TYR A 14 -7.43 6.54 0.57
C TYR A 14 -6.82 6.09 1.90
N THR A 15 -7.66 6.09 2.95
CA THR A 15 -7.34 5.54 4.26
C THR A 15 -8.06 4.23 4.48
N PHE A 16 -7.45 3.33 5.26
CA PHE A 16 -8.06 2.05 5.61
C PHE A 16 -8.77 2.13 6.96
N CYS A 17 -10.06 1.77 7.00
CA CYS A 17 -10.82 1.77 8.24
C CYS A 17 -10.17 0.83 9.27
N GLY A 18 -10.09 1.25 10.53
CA GLY A 18 -9.54 0.47 11.63
C GLY A 18 -8.01 0.26 11.60
N ILE A 19 -7.30 0.72 10.57
CA ILE A 19 -5.84 0.58 10.46
C ILE A 19 -5.17 1.94 10.65
N GLY A 20 -4.65 2.17 11.85
CA GLY A 20 -3.85 3.35 12.16
C GLY A 20 -2.35 3.19 11.80
N LYS A 21 -1.63 4.32 11.76
CA LYS A 21 -0.18 4.35 11.46
C LYS A 21 0.65 3.49 12.41
N ASN A 22 0.27 3.40 13.69
CA ASN A 22 0.92 2.52 14.67
C ASN A 22 0.76 1.02 14.30
N THR A 23 -0.40 0.62 13.79
CA THR A 23 -0.64 -0.76 13.34
C THR A 23 0.19 -1.07 12.11
N ALA A 24 0.19 -0.17 11.13
CA ALA A 24 0.98 -0.31 9.91
C ALA A 24 2.49 -0.29 10.20
N TRP A 25 2.94 0.54 11.15
CA TRP A 25 4.34 0.57 11.58
C TRP A 25 4.78 -0.76 12.17
N LYS A 26 3.96 -1.37 13.04
CA LYS A 26 4.23 -2.71 13.58
C LYS A 26 4.34 -3.77 12.48
N VAL A 27 3.47 -3.72 11.47
CA VAL A 27 3.55 -4.63 10.31
C VAL A 27 4.84 -4.40 9.52
N TRP A 28 5.19 -3.14 9.26
CA TRP A 28 6.46 -2.81 8.60
C TRP A 28 7.66 -3.35 9.38
N MET A 29 7.70 -3.18 10.70
CA MET A 29 8.80 -3.71 11.52
C MET A 29 8.91 -5.24 11.46
N SER A 30 7.81 -5.96 11.22
CA SER A 30 7.79 -7.42 11.08
C SER A 30 7.95 -7.93 9.65
N PHE A 31 7.76 -7.09 8.63
CA PHE A 31 7.85 -7.44 7.22
C PHE A 31 8.80 -6.49 6.50
N ARG A 32 10.10 -6.76 6.63
CA ARG A 32 11.18 -5.88 6.11
C ARG A 32 11.42 -6.01 4.61
N GLU A 33 10.88 -7.02 3.95
CA GLU A 33 10.93 -7.17 2.48
C GLU A 33 10.33 -5.95 1.76
N ILE A 34 9.39 -5.24 2.40
CA ILE A 34 8.81 -4.01 1.85
C ILE A 34 9.80 -2.84 1.77
N ASP A 35 10.95 -2.87 2.46
CA ASP A 35 11.89 -1.74 2.50
C ASP A 35 12.36 -1.32 1.10
N ARG A 36 12.77 -2.31 0.28
CA ARG A 36 13.21 -2.08 -1.10
C ARG A 36 12.08 -1.47 -1.94
N VAL A 37 10.87 -1.97 -1.77
CA VAL A 37 9.72 -1.52 -2.56
C VAL A 37 9.29 -0.11 -2.15
N LEU A 38 9.25 0.21 -0.85
CA LEU A 38 8.99 1.57 -0.38
C LEU A 38 10.02 2.57 -0.91
N HIS A 39 11.28 2.17 -1.05
CA HIS A 39 12.30 3.00 -1.68
C HIS A 39 12.00 3.20 -3.17
N GLN A 40 11.72 2.13 -3.92
CA GLN A 40 11.39 2.18 -5.35
C GLN A 40 10.15 3.03 -5.65
N LEU A 41 9.13 3.01 -4.78
CA LEU A 41 7.95 3.87 -4.93
C LEU A 41 8.31 5.37 -4.96
N CYS A 42 9.36 5.79 -4.26
CA CYS A 42 9.81 7.17 -4.23
C CYS A 42 10.76 7.52 -5.39
N THR A 43 11.64 6.60 -5.78
CA THR A 43 12.80 6.92 -6.63
C THR A 43 12.70 6.43 -8.06
N SER A 44 11.92 5.37 -8.32
CA SER A 44 11.78 4.86 -9.68
C SER A 44 10.90 5.78 -10.52
N THR A 45 11.22 5.90 -11.81
CA THR A 45 10.37 6.53 -12.82
C THR A 45 9.52 5.53 -13.60
N SER A 46 9.82 4.23 -13.48
CA SER A 46 9.07 3.16 -14.13
C SER A 46 7.78 2.84 -13.39
N ASP A 47 6.89 2.11 -14.05
CA ASP A 47 5.73 1.51 -13.40
C ASP A 47 6.16 0.42 -12.41
N ILE A 48 5.22 0.06 -11.55
CA ILE A 48 5.40 -0.96 -10.51
C ILE A 48 5.31 -2.32 -11.17
N ASP A 49 6.39 -3.09 -11.11
CA ASP A 49 6.41 -4.47 -11.61
C ASP A 49 5.63 -5.45 -10.70
N ASP A 50 5.41 -6.65 -11.22
CA ASP A 50 4.63 -7.69 -10.52
C ASP A 50 5.28 -8.12 -9.20
N GLU A 51 6.61 -8.08 -9.09
CA GLU A 51 7.35 -8.43 -7.87
C GLU A 51 7.10 -7.39 -6.77
N CYS A 52 7.22 -6.10 -7.12
CA CYS A 52 6.92 -5.00 -6.22
C CYS A 52 5.44 -5.02 -5.80
N TYR A 53 4.54 -5.27 -6.76
CA TYR A 53 3.11 -5.37 -6.48
C TYR A 53 2.79 -6.53 -5.53
N ALA A 54 3.43 -7.70 -5.69
CA ALA A 54 3.25 -8.84 -4.79
C ALA A 54 3.67 -8.51 -3.35
N VAL A 55 4.80 -7.83 -3.17
CA VAL A 55 5.28 -7.39 -1.83
C VAL A 55 4.33 -6.35 -1.22
N LEU A 56 3.83 -5.39 -2.00
CA LEU A 56 2.85 -4.41 -1.53
C LEU A 56 1.53 -5.07 -1.16
N GLN A 57 1.09 -6.04 -1.95
CA GLN A 57 -0.11 -6.83 -1.68
C GLN A 57 0.04 -7.61 -0.37
N ARG A 58 1.18 -8.26 -0.17
CA ARG A 58 1.51 -8.97 1.06
C ARG A 58 1.49 -8.06 2.28
N PHE A 59 2.07 -6.87 2.17
CA PHE A 59 2.01 -5.88 3.24
C PHE A 59 0.56 -5.52 3.61
N HIS A 60 -0.30 -5.27 2.62
CA HIS A 60 -1.72 -4.95 2.87
C HIS A 60 -2.46 -6.11 3.51
N ILE A 61 -2.23 -7.36 3.10
CA ILE A 61 -2.78 -8.54 3.77
C ILE A 61 -2.43 -8.53 5.26
N LEU A 62 -1.16 -8.27 5.59
CA LEU A 62 -0.68 -8.24 6.98
C LEU A 62 -1.24 -7.09 7.81
N LEU A 63 -1.76 -6.02 7.19
CA LEU A 63 -2.49 -4.95 7.89
C LEU A 63 -3.83 -5.45 8.45
N TYR A 64 -4.50 -6.36 7.75
CA TYR A 64 -5.83 -6.89 8.12
C TYR A 64 -5.79 -8.23 8.85
N ASP A 65 -4.76 -9.03 8.60
CA ASP A 65 -4.50 -10.30 9.27
C ASP A 65 -2.98 -10.54 9.36
N ARG A 66 -2.39 -10.12 10.49
CA ARG A 66 -0.95 -10.19 10.75
C ARG A 66 -0.39 -11.62 10.75
N ALA A 67 -1.22 -12.62 10.98
CA ALA A 67 -0.81 -14.02 11.01
C ALA A 67 -1.11 -14.76 9.69
N SER A 68 -1.69 -14.07 8.70
CA SER A 68 -2.02 -14.67 7.41
C SER A 68 -0.76 -15.17 6.70
N ASP A 69 -0.84 -16.32 6.07
CA ASP A 69 0.14 -16.90 5.14
C ASP A 69 -0.22 -16.61 3.67
N LEU A 70 -1.41 -16.06 3.42
CA LEU A 70 -1.91 -15.77 2.08
C LEU A 70 -1.08 -14.70 1.37
N GLN A 71 -0.85 -14.93 0.09
CA GLN A 71 -0.14 -13.99 -0.80
C GLN A 71 -1.10 -13.19 -1.67
N ASN A 72 -2.36 -13.63 -1.79
CA ASN A 72 -3.37 -12.98 -2.59
C ASN A 72 -4.38 -12.20 -1.73
N ILE A 73 -4.61 -10.93 -2.05
CA ILE A 73 -5.50 -10.07 -1.27
C ILE A 73 -6.97 -10.43 -1.43
N ASN A 74 -7.38 -10.94 -2.59
CA ASN A 74 -8.75 -11.41 -2.80
C ASN A 74 -9.02 -12.69 -2.00
N ASP A 75 -8.03 -13.59 -1.90
CA ASP A 75 -8.15 -14.77 -1.03
C ASP A 75 -8.23 -14.36 0.44
N CYS A 76 -7.42 -13.39 0.87
CA CYS A 76 -7.49 -12.84 2.21
C CYS A 76 -8.85 -12.18 2.48
N ARG A 77 -9.34 -11.37 1.53
CA ARG A 77 -10.66 -10.76 1.59
C ARG A 77 -11.76 -11.80 1.70
N ARG A 78 -11.73 -12.85 0.89
CA ARG A 78 -12.69 -13.97 0.93
C ARG A 78 -12.64 -14.69 2.27
N LEU A 79 -11.46 -15.07 2.76
CA LEU A 79 -11.30 -15.73 4.05
C LEU A 79 -11.86 -14.88 5.18
N LEU A 80 -11.50 -13.61 5.22
CA LEU A 80 -11.91 -12.68 6.28
C LEU A 80 -13.40 -12.37 6.23
N PHE A 81 -14.02 -12.37 5.04
CA PHE A 81 -15.47 -12.23 4.88
C PHE A 81 -16.25 -13.40 5.51
N THR A 82 -15.67 -14.61 5.55
CA THR A 82 -16.31 -15.78 6.17
C THR A 82 -16.19 -15.84 7.71
N ARG A 83 -15.32 -15.01 8.32
CA ARG A 83 -15.13 -15.00 9.78
C ARG A 83 -16.27 -14.22 10.46
N LYS A 84 -16.85 -14.79 11.53
CA LYS A 84 -17.92 -14.13 12.31
C LYS A 84 -17.46 -12.76 12.84
N ASN A 85 -18.40 -11.80 12.90
CA ASN A 85 -18.23 -10.47 13.48
C ASN A 85 -17.18 -9.55 12.83
N ARG A 86 -16.82 -9.79 11.56
CA ARG A 86 -15.99 -8.83 10.82
C ARG A 86 -16.86 -7.95 9.94
N ALA A 87 -16.92 -6.67 10.26
CA ALA A 87 -17.62 -5.68 9.45
C ALA A 87 -16.93 -5.50 8.08
N ILE A 88 -17.67 -5.04 7.07
CA ILE A 88 -17.18 -4.95 5.69
C ILE A 88 -16.05 -3.93 5.52
N GLU A 89 -16.01 -2.94 6.41
CA GLU A 89 -14.93 -1.97 6.53
C GLU A 89 -13.63 -2.58 7.08
N ASN A 90 -13.72 -3.74 7.75
CA ASN A 90 -12.59 -4.44 8.37
C ASN A 90 -12.07 -5.62 7.53
N ILE A 91 -12.40 -5.68 6.24
CA ILE A 91 -11.80 -6.62 5.28
C ILE A 91 -10.90 -5.88 4.27
N PRO A 92 -9.83 -6.53 3.74
CA PRO A 92 -8.95 -5.94 2.75
C PRO A 92 -9.69 -5.45 1.51
N PRO A 93 -9.20 -4.41 0.80
CA PRO A 93 -9.73 -4.02 -0.50
C PRO A 93 -9.65 -5.16 -1.52
N THR A 94 -10.35 -5.03 -2.65
CA THR A 94 -10.12 -5.92 -3.80
C THR A 94 -8.76 -5.62 -4.44
N ALA A 95 -8.23 -6.57 -5.22
CA ALA A 95 -6.99 -6.37 -5.96
C ALA A 95 -7.02 -5.11 -6.84
N ASP A 96 -8.13 -4.85 -7.54
CA ASP A 96 -8.26 -3.67 -8.42
C ASP A 96 -8.21 -2.35 -7.63
N VAL A 97 -8.91 -2.30 -6.49
CA VAL A 97 -8.89 -1.12 -5.61
C VAL A 97 -7.50 -0.92 -5.02
N LEU A 98 -6.84 -2.02 -4.62
CA LEU A 98 -5.47 -1.96 -4.12
C LEU A 98 -4.50 -1.42 -5.18
N ALA A 99 -4.61 -1.88 -6.44
CA ALA A 99 -3.76 -1.41 -7.53
C ALA A 99 -3.91 0.11 -7.74
N GLN A 100 -5.15 0.63 -7.74
CA GLN A 100 -5.39 2.07 -7.87
C GLN A 100 -4.86 2.85 -6.66
N HIS A 101 -5.04 2.33 -5.44
CA HIS A 101 -4.49 2.93 -4.24
C HIS A 101 -2.96 3.01 -4.29
N ILE A 102 -2.30 1.94 -4.71
CA ILE A 102 -0.85 1.89 -4.87
C ILE A 102 -0.38 2.91 -5.90
N LYS A 103 -1.05 3.05 -7.05
CA LYS A 103 -0.73 4.08 -8.05
C LYS A 103 -0.81 5.48 -7.45
N GLY A 104 -1.91 5.80 -6.74
CA GLY A 104 -2.09 7.09 -6.08
C GLY A 104 -1.03 7.36 -5.00
N ALA A 105 -0.76 6.38 -4.15
CA ALA A 105 0.26 6.47 -3.10
C ALA A 105 1.67 6.68 -3.67
N THR A 106 1.96 6.06 -4.80
CA THR A 106 3.24 6.17 -5.52
C THR A 106 3.40 7.56 -6.12
N LEU A 107 2.39 8.05 -6.83
CA LEU A 107 2.39 9.41 -7.38
C LEU A 107 2.62 10.45 -6.27
N GLN A 108 1.89 10.33 -5.15
CA GLN A 108 2.05 11.24 -4.02
C GLN A 108 3.46 11.18 -3.42
N ALA A 109 4.00 9.97 -3.24
CA ALA A 109 5.34 9.78 -2.70
C ALA A 109 6.42 10.40 -3.60
N ARG A 110 6.27 10.26 -4.93
CA ARG A 110 7.18 10.87 -5.91
C ARG A 110 7.10 12.39 -5.91
N ILE A 111 5.91 12.97 -5.82
CA ILE A 111 5.73 14.42 -5.70
C ILE A 111 6.47 14.94 -4.46
N TRP A 112 6.29 14.29 -3.31
CA TRP A 112 7.00 14.71 -2.09
C TRP A 112 8.51 14.52 -2.20
N ASN A 113 8.96 13.41 -2.80
CA ASN A 113 10.39 13.13 -2.96
C ASN A 113 11.09 14.16 -3.85
N ASN A 114 10.37 14.74 -4.82
CA ASN A 114 10.89 15.74 -5.76
C ASN A 114 10.41 17.16 -5.42
N SER A 115 9.90 17.41 -4.22
CA SER A 115 9.33 18.71 -3.82
C SER A 115 10.32 19.89 -3.86
N LEU A 116 11.62 19.60 -3.87
CA LEU A 116 12.69 20.60 -3.98
C LEU A 116 13.12 20.89 -5.42
N ASP A 117 12.64 20.11 -6.39
CA ASP A 117 12.91 20.33 -7.81
C ASP A 117 11.82 21.21 -8.41
N SER A 118 12.18 22.46 -8.75
CA SER A 118 11.26 23.44 -9.31
C SER A 118 10.80 23.11 -10.74
N GLN A 119 11.47 22.18 -11.41
CA GLN A 119 11.15 21.73 -12.77
C GLN A 119 10.60 20.31 -12.82
N TYR A 120 10.24 19.72 -11.67
CA TYR A 120 9.74 18.37 -11.63
C TYR A 120 8.46 18.21 -12.45
N ALA A 121 8.55 17.48 -13.56
CA ALA A 121 7.41 17.12 -14.37
C ALA A 121 6.64 16.00 -13.68
N ILE A 122 5.40 16.29 -13.25
CA ILE A 122 4.55 15.30 -12.60
C ILE A 122 4.27 14.16 -13.60
N PRO A 123 4.62 12.91 -13.28
CA PRO A 123 4.35 11.78 -14.16
C PRO A 123 2.83 11.59 -14.33
N SER A 124 2.42 11.15 -15.52
CA SER A 124 1.01 10.90 -15.82
C SER A 124 0.41 9.90 -14.82
N PRO A 125 -0.77 10.17 -14.25
CA PRO A 125 -1.44 9.26 -13.31
C PRO A 125 -1.94 7.96 -13.99
N THR A 126 -1.89 7.88 -15.32
CA THR A 126 -2.47 6.78 -16.11
C THR A 126 -1.48 5.66 -16.46
N ASN A 127 -0.19 5.81 -16.17
CA ASN A 127 0.81 4.77 -16.43
C ASN A 127 0.72 3.69 -15.32
#